data_AF-A0A382P383-F1
#
_entry.id   AF-A0A382P383-F1
#
_cell.length_a   1.000
_cell.length_b   1.000
_cell.length_c   1.000
_cell.angle_alpha   90.00
_cell.angle_beta   90.00
_cell.angle_gamma   90.00
#
_symmetry.space_group_name_H-M   'P 1'
#
loop_
_entity.id
_entity.type
_entity.pdbx_description
1 polymer ?
#
loop_
_entity_poly.entity_id
_entity_poly.type
_entity_poly.pdbx_seq_one_letter_code
_entity_poly.pdbx_strand_id
1 'polypeptide(L)'
;MLMAFGRPAEMTPQQKLGYGYLTGMMPLHMAATEEIAKLQISKGAGLNVRVTSGPHKGKIPLDGFVGSNDGKHTEITAYLRKHGGKIWQELKAERAK
;
A
#
# COMPACT_ATOMS: atom_id res chain seq x y z
N MET A 1 -23.18 6.38 16.22
CA MET A 1 -21.89 6.05 16.87
C MET A 1 -20.79 6.28 15.84
N LEU A 2 -20.01 7.36 16.01
CA LEU A 2 -19.01 7.84 15.05
C LEU A 2 -17.89 6.80 14.88
N MET A 3 -17.66 6.32 13.65
CA MET A 3 -16.45 5.56 13.35
C MET A 3 -15.29 6.55 13.18
N ALA A 4 -14.34 6.53 14.11
CA ALA A 4 -13.16 7.37 14.08
C ALA A 4 -12.21 6.92 12.94
N PHE A 5 -12.27 7.63 11.81
CA PHE A 5 -11.25 7.60 10.76
C PHE A 5 -9.98 8.31 11.26
N GLY A 6 -9.15 7.64 12.07
CA GLY A 6 -8.04 8.32 12.76
C GLY A 6 -6.74 7.53 12.97
N ARG A 7 -6.66 6.26 12.57
CA ARG A 7 -5.40 5.50 12.57
C ARG A 7 -5.15 4.98 11.16
N PRO A 8 -3.89 4.91 10.68
CA PRO A 8 -3.67 4.15 9.45
C PRO A 8 -4.17 2.75 9.78
N ALA A 9 -4.84 2.07 8.87
CA ALA A 9 -5.06 0.65 9.04
C ALA A 9 -3.67 0.00 9.09
N GLU A 10 -3.07 -0.05 10.28
CA GLU A 10 -1.92 -0.89 10.56
C GLU A 10 -2.48 -2.29 10.48
N MET A 11 -2.06 -3.05 9.48
CA MET A 11 -2.53 -4.41 9.33
C MET A 11 -1.90 -5.23 10.47
N THR A 12 -2.73 -5.61 11.44
CA THR A 12 -2.38 -6.62 12.44
C THR A 12 -2.12 -7.92 11.67
N PRO A 13 -0.94 -8.54 11.81
CA PRO A 13 -0.41 -9.44 10.81
C PRO A 13 -1.00 -10.85 10.95
N GLN A 14 -2.26 -11.08 10.57
CA GLN A 14 -2.74 -12.45 10.36
C GLN A 14 -3.88 -12.50 9.33
N GLN A 15 -3.55 -12.45 8.04
CA GLN A 15 -4.24 -13.36 7.11
C GLN A 15 -3.34 -14.60 7.05
N LYS A 16 -3.65 -15.59 7.88
CA LYS A 16 -3.00 -16.91 7.89
C LYS A 16 -3.36 -17.63 6.60
N LEU A 17 -2.75 -17.24 5.48
CA LEU A 17 -2.70 -18.06 4.28
C LEU A 17 -1.60 -19.09 4.54
N GLY A 18 -2.02 -20.35 4.68
CA GLY A 18 -1.15 -21.46 5.06
C GLY A 18 0.10 -21.54 4.19
N TYR A 19 1.23 -21.81 4.87
CA TYR A 19 2.56 -22.09 4.34
C TYR A 19 3.27 -20.93 3.61
N GLY A 20 4.00 -20.11 4.39
CA GLY A 20 5.04 -19.19 3.90
C GLY A 20 4.83 -17.77 4.39
N TYR A 21 5.82 -17.22 5.09
CA TYR A 21 5.83 -15.81 5.48
C TYR A 21 5.88 -14.93 4.22
N LEU A 22 4.72 -14.50 3.71
CA LEU A 22 4.66 -13.32 2.85
C LEU A 22 5.14 -12.16 3.73
N THR A 23 6.40 -11.77 3.54
CA THR A 23 7.17 -10.81 4.33
C THR A 23 6.58 -9.40 4.25
N GLY A 24 5.37 -9.21 4.74
CA GLY A 24 4.70 -7.91 4.76
C GLY A 24 4.44 -7.28 3.38
N MET A 25 4.88 -7.89 2.28
CA MET A 25 4.50 -7.47 0.94
C MET A 25 3.01 -7.72 0.78
N MET A 26 2.23 -6.68 1.00
CA MET A 26 0.86 -6.69 0.50
C MET A 26 0.93 -6.80 -1.03
N PRO A 27 0.00 -7.55 -1.66
CA PRO A 27 -0.01 -7.77 -3.10
C PRO A 27 0.23 -6.52 -3.95
N LEU A 28 -0.24 -5.36 -3.46
CA LEU A 28 -0.15 -4.08 -4.17
C LEU A 28 1.26 -3.50 -4.22
N HIS A 29 2.18 -3.83 -3.30
CA HIS A 29 3.59 -3.41 -3.39
C HIS A 29 4.34 -4.05 -4.55
N MET A 30 3.83 -5.17 -5.07
CA MET A 30 4.49 -6.01 -6.07
C MET A 30 3.69 -6.09 -7.37
N ALA A 31 2.73 -5.18 -7.56
CA ALA A 31 1.99 -5.11 -8.81
C ALA A 31 2.99 -4.87 -9.95
N ALA A 32 3.13 -5.85 -10.84
CA ALA A 32 4.05 -5.74 -11.96
C ALA A 32 3.51 -4.83 -13.08
N THR A 33 2.20 -4.61 -13.10
CA THR A 33 1.50 -3.80 -14.10
C THR A 33 0.33 -3.03 -13.46
N GLU A 34 -0.13 -1.98 -14.15
CA GLU A 34 -1.31 -1.21 -13.75
C GLU A 34 -2.57 -2.10 -13.65
N GLU A 35 -2.73 -3.08 -14.53
CA GLU A 35 -3.86 -4.02 -14.52
C GLU A 35 -3.89 -4.88 -13.26
N ILE A 36 -2.73 -5.35 -12.80
CA ILE A 36 -2.61 -6.10 -11.56
C ILE A 36 -2.95 -5.20 -10.37
N ALA A 37 -2.48 -3.95 -10.38
CA ALA A 37 -2.82 -2.98 -9.34
C ALA A 37 -4.35 -2.72 -9.28
N LYS A 38 -4.97 -2.47 -10.44
CA LYS A 38 -6.43 -2.30 -10.62
C LYS A 38 -7.21 -3.49 -10.06
N LEU A 39 -6.82 -4.72 -10.43
CA LEU A 39 -7.49 -5.94 -9.97
C LEU A 39 -7.40 -6.13 -8.46
N GLN A 40 -6.25 -5.83 -7.86
CA GLN A 40 -6.08 -5.98 -6.43
C GLN A 40 -6.90 -4.92 -5.66
N ILE A 41 -6.96 -3.69 -6.16
CA ILE A 41 -7.77 -2.61 -5.58
C ILE A 41 -9.26 -2.93 -5.69
N SER A 42 -9.73 -3.47 -6.83
CA SER A 42 -11.12 -3.90 -6.98
C SER A 42 -11.49 -5.07 -6.05
N LYS A 43 -10.51 -5.90 -5.67
CA LYS A 43 -10.65 -6.94 -4.64
C LYS A 43 -10.53 -6.43 -3.20
N GLY A 44 -10.36 -5.12 -2.99
CA GLY A 44 -10.31 -4.50 -1.67
C GLY A 44 -8.91 -4.34 -1.08
N ALA A 45 -7.85 -4.38 -1.89
CA ALA A 45 -6.50 -4.06 -1.42
C ALA A 45 -6.42 -2.60 -0.93
N GLY A 46 -5.93 -2.40 0.30
CA GLY A 46 -5.79 -1.08 0.89
C GLY A 46 -4.61 -0.29 0.29
N LEU A 47 -4.87 0.95 -0.11
CA LEU A 47 -3.90 1.85 -0.77
C LEU A 47 -2.84 2.45 0.18
N ASN A 48 -3.22 2.68 1.44
CA ASN A 48 -2.44 3.43 2.44
C ASN A 48 -2.15 2.58 3.69
N VAL A 49 -2.03 1.26 3.52
CA VAL A 49 -1.79 0.31 4.62
C VAL A 49 -0.29 0.16 4.84
N ARG A 50 0.16 0.26 6.09
CA ARG A 50 1.57 0.21 6.46
C ARG A 50 1.99 -1.19 6.86
N VAL A 51 3.10 -1.64 6.29
CA VAL A 51 3.73 -2.90 6.64
C VAL A 51 4.25 -2.84 8.07
N THR A 52 3.81 -3.76 8.93
CA THR A 52 4.14 -3.78 10.36
C THR A 52 5.34 -4.69 10.71
N SER A 53 5.70 -5.62 9.82
CA SER A 53 6.73 -6.64 10.04
C SER A 53 7.54 -6.98 8.78
N GLY A 54 8.74 -7.54 8.97
CA GLY A 54 9.60 -8.01 7.87
C GLY A 54 10.46 -6.90 7.23
N PRO A 55 11.19 -7.20 6.15
CA PRO A 55 12.14 -6.29 5.50
C PRO A 55 11.49 -5.02 4.92
N HIS A 56 10.19 -5.04 4.66
CA HIS A 56 9.44 -3.89 4.14
C HIS A 56 8.73 -3.09 5.24
N LYS A 57 9.00 -3.38 6.53
CA LYS A 57 8.39 -2.68 7.66
C LYS A 57 8.49 -1.17 7.48
N GLY A 58 7.36 -0.51 7.67
CA GLY A 58 7.24 0.93 7.59
C GLY A 58 6.80 1.47 6.24
N LYS A 59 6.86 0.67 5.16
CA LYS A 59 6.43 1.07 3.82
C LYS A 59 4.92 0.93 3.64
N ILE A 60 4.39 1.69 2.68
CA ILE A 60 3.02 1.55 2.15
C ILE A 60 3.07 1.26 0.63
N PRO A 61 1.96 0.81 -0.01
CA PRO A 61 1.97 0.36 -1.40
C PRO A 61 2.68 1.30 -2.37
N LEU A 62 2.36 2.59 -2.30
CA LEU A 62 2.95 3.58 -3.20
C LEU A 62 4.46 3.77 -2.97
N ASP A 63 4.97 3.57 -1.74
CA ASP A 63 6.42 3.67 -1.45
C ASP A 63 7.24 2.63 -2.23
N GLY A 64 6.62 1.54 -2.70
CA GLY A 64 7.27 0.53 -3.54
C GLY A 64 7.51 0.95 -4.99
N PHE A 65 6.79 1.97 -5.48
CA PHE A 65 6.85 2.41 -6.88
C PHE A 65 7.59 3.74 -7.06
N VAL A 66 7.67 4.53 -5.99
CA VAL A 66 8.33 5.84 -6.01
C VAL A 66 9.81 5.70 -6.33
N GLY A 67 10.29 6.52 -7.27
CA GLY A 67 11.70 6.57 -7.67
C GLY A 67 12.08 5.55 -8.76
N SER A 68 11.14 4.70 -9.20
CA SER A 68 11.34 3.92 -10.42
C SER A 68 11.04 4.77 -11.65
N ASN A 69 11.88 4.63 -12.68
CA ASN A 69 11.76 5.37 -13.94
C ASN A 69 11.29 4.48 -15.10
N ASP A 70 10.84 3.26 -14.83
CA ASP A 70 10.25 2.42 -15.86
C ASP A 70 8.77 2.81 -16.09
N GLY A 71 8.31 2.63 -17.33
CA GLY A 71 6.96 3.03 -17.73
C GLY A 71 5.85 2.38 -16.89
N LYS A 72 6.03 1.13 -16.47
CA LYS A 72 5.02 0.38 -15.72
C LYS A 72 4.83 0.96 -14.32
N HIS A 73 5.92 1.22 -13.60
CA HIS A 73 5.83 1.83 -12.27
C HIS A 73 5.28 3.27 -12.34
N THR A 74 5.55 3.99 -13.43
CA THR A 74 4.98 5.33 -13.66
C THR A 74 3.45 5.27 -13.80
N GLU A 75 2.93 4.34 -14.60
CA GLU A 75 1.49 4.11 -14.77
C GLU A 75 0.82 3.69 -13.46
N ILE A 76 1.41 2.74 -12.74
CA ILE A 76 0.91 2.29 -11.43
C ILE A 76 0.90 3.46 -10.45
N THR A 77 1.96 4.25 -10.39
CA THR A 77 2.05 5.43 -9.51
C THR A 77 0.93 6.44 -9.82
N ALA A 78 0.73 6.77 -11.10
CA ALA A 78 -0.32 7.69 -11.53
C ALA A 78 -1.72 7.17 -11.17
N TYR A 79 -1.96 5.87 -11.37
CA TYR A 79 -3.21 5.22 -11.01
C TYR A 79 -3.46 5.26 -9.50
N LEU A 80 -2.49 4.83 -8.68
CA LEU A 80 -2.60 4.84 -7.23
C LEU A 80 -2.88 6.25 -6.69
N ARG A 81 -2.19 7.26 -7.22
CA ARG A 81 -2.42 8.67 -6.88
C ARG A 81 -3.84 9.13 -7.20
N LYS A 82 -4.35 8.79 -8.38
CA LYS A 82 -5.72 9.10 -8.81
C LYS A 82 -6.77 8.52 -7.87
N HIS A 83 -6.47 7.38 -7.25
CA HIS A 83 -7.36 6.70 -6.30
C HIS A 83 -7.10 7.07 -4.82
N GLY A 84 -6.32 8.11 -4.55
CA GLY A 84 -6.07 8.59 -3.17
C GLY A 84 -4.95 7.85 -2.43
N GLY A 85 -4.15 7.07 -3.16
CA GLY A 85 -2.88 6.55 -2.67
C GLY A 85 -1.91 7.69 -2.36
N LYS A 86 -1.30 7.63 -1.19
CA LYS A 86 -0.31 8.59 -0.69
C LYS A 86 0.99 7.84 -0.41
N ILE A 87 2.09 8.57 -0.26
CA ILE A 87 3.34 8.03 0.30
C ILE A 87 3.38 8.23 1.82
N TRP A 88 4.20 7.45 2.53
CA TRP A 88 4.21 7.50 4.00
C TRP A 88 4.53 8.90 4.54
N GLN A 89 5.38 9.66 3.85
CA GLN A 89 5.73 11.03 4.23
C GLN A 89 4.51 11.97 4.16
N GLU A 90 3.66 11.83 3.16
CA GLU A 90 2.45 12.67 3.00
C GLU A 90 1.42 12.37 4.09
N LEU A 91 1.24 11.10 4.44
CA LEU A 91 0.35 10.69 5.53
C LEU A 91 0.83 11.22 6.89
N LYS A 92 2.15 11.28 7.11
CA LYS A 92 2.71 11.88 8.33
C LYS A 92 2.47 13.39 8.36
N ALA A 93 2.69 14.08 7.25
CA ALA A 93 2.49 15.53 7.15
C ALA A 93 1.03 15.95 7.38
N GLU A 94 0.07 15.15 6.89
CA GLU A 94 -1.36 15.40 7.08
C GLU A 94 -1.80 15.28 8.55
N ARG A 95 -1.17 14.39 9.33
CA ARG A 95 -1.49 14.18 10.75
C ARG A 95 -0.80 15.13 11.71
N ALA A 96 0.21 15.84 11.22
CA ALA A 96 0.91 16.86 11.98
C ALA A 96 0.19 18.22 11.94
N LYS A 97 -0.93 18.31 11.20
CA LYS A 97 -1.85 19.44 11.19
C LYS A 97 -3.01 19.20 12.15
#